data_AF-A0A6B2LXL7-F1
#
_entry.id   AF-A0A6B2LXL7-F1
#
_cell.length_a   1.000
_cell.length_b   1.000
_cell.length_c   1.000
_cell.angle_alpha   90.00
_cell.angle_beta   90.00
_cell.angle_gamma   90.00
#
_symmetry.space_group_name_H-M   'P 1'
#
loop_
_entity.id
_entity.type
_entity.pdbx_description
1 polymer ?
#
loop_
_entity_poly.entity_id
_entity_poly.type
_entity_poly.pdbx_seq_one_letter_code
_entity_poly.pdbx_strand_id
1 'polypeptide(L)' 'MKGDGDTSLERSYKLPDGQEISIGKERFICPEALFQPSTIGLQAMGIHECIHQSVMRCDMDVRLDCYS' A
#
# COMPACT_ATOMS: atom_id res chain seq x y z
N MET A 1 -3.78 -17.25 -24.86
CA MET A 1 -3.36 -15.91 -25.30
C MET A 1 -2.50 -15.33 -24.20
N LYS A 2 -1.19 -15.18 -24.46
CA LYS A 2 -0.19 -14.73 -23.49
C LYS A 2 -0.22 -13.21 -23.50
N GLY A 3 -0.80 -12.62 -22.46
CA GLY A 3 -0.88 -11.16 -22.33
C GLY A 3 0.53 -10.58 -22.34
N ASP A 4 0.76 -9.64 -23.25
CA ASP A 4 1.97 -8.87 -23.39
C ASP A 4 2.45 -8.35 -22.03
N GLY A 5 3.72 -8.63 -21.70
CA GLY A 5 4.35 -8.14 -20.48
C GLY A 5 4.35 -6.61 -20.52
N ASP A 6 3.51 -6.01 -19.67
CA ASP A 6 3.40 -4.57 -19.54
C ASP A 6 4.69 -4.00 -18.95
N THR A 7 5.63 -3.67 -19.83
CA THR A 7 6.91 -3.01 -19.52
C THR A 7 6.71 -1.63 -18.90
N SER A 8 5.48 -1.09 -18.85
CA SER A 8 5.17 0.19 -18.20
C SER A 8 5.24 0.13 -16.66
N LEU A 9 5.17 -1.07 -16.08
CA LEU A 9 5.18 -1.27 -14.62
C LEU A 9 6.60 -1.32 -14.04
N GLU A 10 7.59 -1.65 -14.85
CA GLU A 10 8.99 -1.78 -14.44
C GLU A 10 9.69 -0.41 -14.38
N ARG A 11 10.49 -0.20 -13.33
CA ARG A 11 11.41 0.95 -13.22
C ARG A 11 12.81 0.48 -12.84
N SER A 12 13.81 1.04 -13.50
CA SER A 12 15.22 0.84 -13.15
C SER A 12 15.69 1.83 -12.09
N TYR A 13 16.46 1.34 -11.12
CA TYR A 13 17.08 2.13 -10.06
C TYR A 13 18.56 1.81 -9.96
N LYS A 14 19.40 2.86 -9.86
CA LYS A 14 20.84 2.73 -9.67
C LYS A 14 21.19 2.74 -8.19
N LEU A 15 21.95 1.74 -7.78
CA LEU A 15 22.49 1.61 -6.43
C LEU A 15 23.81 2.39 -6.30
N PRO A 16 24.24 2.73 -5.07
CA PRO A 16 25.48 3.49 -4.82
C PRO A 16 26.76 2.78 -5.29
N ASP A 17 26.73 1.47 -5.49
CA ASP A 17 27.83 0.66 -6.03
C ASP A 17 27.87 0.65 -7.58
N GLY A 18 26.91 1.31 -8.23
CA GLY A 18 26.77 1.38 -9.68
C GLY A 18 25.92 0.26 -10.30
N GLN A 19 25.42 -0.69 -9.52
CA GLN A 19 24.51 -1.73 -10.01
C GLN A 19 23.13 -1.13 -10.32
N GLU A 20 22.50 -1.60 -11.41
CA GLU A 20 21.13 -1.22 -11.77
C GLU A 20 20.18 -2.39 -11.52
N ILE A 21 19.08 -2.12 -10.79
CA ILE A 21 18.03 -3.10 -10.49
C ILE A 21 16.71 -2.67 -11.10
N SER A 22 15.94 -3.63 -11.61
CA SER A 22 14.58 -3.39 -12.11
C SER A 22 13.57 -3.77 -11.04
N ILE A 23 12.67 -2.85 -10.70
CA ILE A 23 11.57 -3.08 -9.76
C ILE A 23 10.25 -2.99 -10.54
N GLY A 24 9.44 -4.04 -10.46
CA GLY A 24 8.17 -4.15 -11.17
C GLY A 24 6.98 -4.09 -10.21
N LYS A 25 6.31 -5.22 -10.05
CA LYS A 25 5.10 -5.39 -9.21
C LYS A 25 5.29 -4.97 -7.75
N GLU A 26 6.51 -5.05 -7.23
CA GLU A 26 6.86 -4.72 -5.85
C GLU A 26 6.50 -3.26 -5.53
N ARG A 27 6.55 -2.38 -6.53
CA ARG A 27 6.16 -0.97 -6.41
C ARG A 27 4.71 -0.76 -5.96
N PHE A 28 3.86 -1.75 -6.20
CA PHE A 28 2.44 -1.72 -5.87
C PHE A 28 2.11 -2.65 -4.70
N ILE A 29 2.78 -3.81 -4.60
CA ILE A 29 2.60 -4.74 -3.48
C ILE A 29 3.06 -4.12 -2.15
N CYS A 30 4.20 -3.42 -2.15
CA CYS A 30 4.71 -2.79 -0.93
C CYS A 30 3.74 -1.76 -0.32
N PRO A 31 3.17 -0.80 -1.06
CA PRO A 31 2.16 0.10 -0.50
C PRO A 31 0.81 -0.59 -0.23
N GLU A 32 0.44 -1.62 -1.01
CA GLU A 32 -0.81 -2.36 -0.77
C GLU A 32 -0.81 -3.07 0.59
N ALA A 33 0.35 -3.49 1.10
CA ALA A 33 0.47 -4.07 2.43
C ALA A 33 -0.03 -3.16 3.57
N LEU A 34 -0.12 -1.84 3.36
CA LEU A 34 -0.72 -0.90 4.31
C LEU A 34 -2.25 -1.04 4.37
N PHE A 35 -2.89 -1.39 3.25
CA PHE A 35 -4.33 -1.56 3.14
C PHE A 35 -4.74 -3.01 3.33
N GLN A 36 -3.89 -3.94 2.90
CA GLN A 36 -4.13 -5.37 3.01
C GLN A 36 -2.90 -6.08 3.64
N PRO A 37 -2.71 -5.99 4.98
CA PRO A 37 -1.55 -6.57 5.66
C PRO A 37 -1.42 -8.09 5.49
N SER A 38 -2.51 -8.78 5.20
CA SER A 38 -2.51 -10.23 4.93
C SER A 38 -1.69 -10.63 3.70
N THR A 39 -1.47 -9.70 2.75
CA THR A 39 -0.61 -9.93 1.57
C THR A 39 0.84 -10.23 1.94
N ILE A 40 1.30 -9.77 3.10
CA ILE A 40 2.62 -10.04 3.66
C ILE A 40 2.57 -10.99 4.88
N GLY A 41 1.43 -11.67 5.07
CA GLY A 41 1.24 -12.66 6.14
C GLY A 41 0.96 -12.06 7.52
N LEU A 42 0.71 -10.75 7.62
CA LEU A 42 0.37 -10.11 8.90
C LEU A 42 -1.14 -10.18 9.16
N GLN A 43 -1.51 -10.59 10.38
CA GLN A 43 -2.88 -10.55 10.87
C GLN A 43 -3.12 -9.21 11.57
N ALA A 44 -3.22 -8.15 10.77
CA ALA A 44 -3.49 -6.79 11.23
C ALA A 44 -4.55 -6.14 10.33
N MET A 45 -5.21 -5.10 10.86
CA MET A 45 -6.16 -4.29 10.09
C MET A 45 -5.43 -3.36 9.14
N GLY A 46 -6.03 -3.09 7.98
CA GLY A 46 -5.53 -2.06 7.07
C GLY A 46 -5.62 -0.68 7.69
N ILE A 47 -4.82 0.27 7.20
CA ILE A 47 -4.83 1.66 7.72
C ILE A 47 -6.20 2.33 7.58
N HIS A 48 -6.92 2.04 6.51
CA HIS A 48 -8.26 2.55 6.26
C HIS A 48 -9.26 2.07 7.31
N GLU A 49 -9.18 0.80 7.72
CA GLU A 49 -9.99 0.24 8.80
C GLU A 49 -9.58 0.81 10.16
N CYS A 50 -8.28 0.95 10.41
CA CYS A 50 -7.76 1.55 11.64
C CYS A 50 -8.27 2.98 11.83
N ILE A 51 -8.24 3.79 10.78
CA ILE A 51 -8.75 5.17 10.80
C ILE A 51 -10.25 5.16 11.08
N HIS A 52 -11.03 4.38 10.32
CA HIS A 52 -12.48 4.29 10.51
C HIS A 52 -12.84 3.83 11.93
N GLN A 53 -12.19 2.78 12.44
CA GLN A 53 -12.41 2.33 13.82
C GLN A 53 -12.04 3.38 14.85
N SER A 54 -10.98 4.15 14.63
CA SER A 54 -10.57 5.23 15.53
C SER A 54 -11.64 6.33 15.56
N VAL A 55 -12.15 6.75 14.40
CA VAL A 55 -13.24 7.74 14.32
C VAL A 55 -14.53 7.22 14.97
N MET A 56 -14.87 5.94 14.77
CA MET A 56 -16.07 5.34 15.36
C MET A 56 -15.96 5.16 16.88
N ARG A 57 -14.76 5.21 17.45
CA ARG A 57 -14.54 5.23 18.91
C ARG A 57 -14.68 6.63 19.51
N CYS A 58 -14.63 7.68 18.70
CA CYS A 58 -14.87 9.05 19.15
C CYS A 58 -16.37 9.30 19.40
N ASP A 59 -16.66 10.32 20.21
CA ASP A 59 -18.02 10.82 20.43
C ASP A 59 -18.68 11.24 19.11
N MET A 60 -19.98 10.98 18.97
CA MET A 60 -20.71 11.20 17.72
C MET A 60 -20.55 12.64 17.20
N ASP A 61 -20.52 13.60 18.11
CA ASP A 61 -20.47 15.03 17.79
C ASP A 61 -19.17 15.45 17.10
N VAL A 62 -18.05 14.74 17.33
CA VAL A 62 -16.74 15.07 16.74
C VAL A 62 -16.40 14.21 15.52
N ARG A 63 -17.22 13.21 15.18
CA ARG A 63 -16.91 12.28 14.08
C ARG A 63 -16.88 12.97 12.72
N LEU A 64 -17.81 13.90 12.49
CA LEU A 64 -17.88 14.64 11.23
C LEU A 64 -16.60 15.46 11.00
N ASP A 65 -16.09 16.07 12.08
CA ASP A 65 -14.84 16.84 12.06
C ASP A 65 -13.59 15.97 11.84
N CYS A 66 -13.68 14.66 12.09
CA CYS A 66 -12.58 13.72 11.83
C CYS A 66 -12.51 13.25 10.36
N TYR A 67 -13.53 13.53 9.54
CA TYR A 67 -13.60 13.13 8.13
C TYR A 67 -13.36 14.29 7.15
N SER A 68 -13.27 15.52 7.65
CA SER A 68 -13.14 16.76 6.88
C SER A 68 -11.71 17.16 6.53
#